data_AF-J3L4Y6-F1
#
_entry.id   AF-J3L4Y6-F1
#
_cell.length_a   1.000
_cell.length_b   1.000
_cell.length_c   1.000
_cell.angle_alpha   90.00
_cell.angle_beta   90.00
_cell.angle_gamma   90.00
#
_symmetry.space_group_name_H-M   'P 1'
#
loop_
_entity.id
_entity.type
_entity.pdbx_description
1 polymer ?
#
loop_
_entity_poly.entity_id
_entity_poly.type
_entity_poly.pdbx_seq_one_letter_code
_entity_poly.pdbx_strand_id
1 'polypeptide(L)'
;MSSMSGFAASQRGYPPQGHEPWTKLTHREKLPEWLAYNPRTMRPPPLSRDTKCMKILSWNVNGLHDVVTTQGFSAPNLAQRENFDVLCLQETHLEEKDIENFKNLIAGYDNSYWSCSVSRLGYSGTAVISQVKPISVQYGLGIPEHDHEGRVITLEFDGFYLVNAYVPNSGRFLRRLTYRVNNWDPCFSNYLKILEKSKPVIVAGDLNCARQSIDIHNPPAKTKSAGFTIEERESFETNLSSRGFVDTFRKQHPNAVGYTFWKTNG
;
A
#
# COMPACT_ATOMS: atom_id res chain seq x y z
N MET A 1 -31.54 -44.53 20.99
CA MET A 1 -30.08 -44.50 21.18
C MET A 1 -29.42 -44.64 19.83
N SER A 2 -28.76 -43.59 19.34
CA SER A 2 -27.66 -43.66 18.38
C SER A 2 -27.11 -42.25 18.23
N SER A 3 -26.02 -41.99 18.91
CA SER A 3 -25.19 -40.80 18.78
C SER A 3 -24.32 -40.95 17.54
N MET A 4 -24.43 -40.03 16.58
CA MET A 4 -23.36 -39.79 15.61
C MET A 4 -22.60 -38.55 16.03
N SER A 5 -21.40 -38.80 16.55
CA SER A 5 -20.32 -37.84 16.75
C SER A 5 -19.78 -37.38 15.39
N GLY A 6 -19.91 -36.09 15.09
CA GLY A 6 -19.18 -35.44 14.01
C GLY A 6 -18.03 -34.62 14.59
N PHE A 7 -16.81 -35.16 14.53
CA PHE A 7 -15.60 -34.37 14.60
C PHE A 7 -15.56 -33.45 13.37
N ALA A 8 -15.50 -32.14 13.57
CA ALA A 8 -15.14 -31.19 12.52
C ALA A 8 -13.77 -30.60 12.84
N ALA A 9 -12.86 -30.81 11.89
CA ALA A 9 -11.46 -30.50 11.94
C ALA A 9 -11.16 -29.04 12.31
N SER A 10 -10.13 -28.86 13.12
CA SER A 10 -9.47 -27.57 13.31
C SER A 10 -8.94 -27.08 11.95
N GLN A 11 -9.45 -25.97 11.45
CA GLN A 11 -8.72 -25.14 10.49
C GLN A 11 -8.26 -23.88 11.22
N ARG A 12 -6.95 -23.84 11.48
CA ARG A 12 -6.25 -22.65 11.96
C ARG A 12 -6.38 -21.57 10.89
N GLY A 13 -6.94 -20.43 11.26
CA GLY A 13 -7.07 -19.25 10.41
C GLY A 13 -8.08 -18.28 11.00
N TYR A 14 -7.58 -17.38 11.86
CA TYR A 14 -8.27 -16.32 12.62
C TYR A 14 -9.02 -16.73 13.90
N PRO A 15 -8.83 -15.96 15.01
CA PRO A 15 -9.42 -16.28 16.31
C PRO A 15 -10.94 -15.96 16.35
N PRO A 16 -11.67 -16.53 17.32
CA PRO A 16 -13.12 -16.39 17.43
C PRO A 16 -13.56 -14.98 17.87
N GLN A 17 -14.81 -14.65 17.54
CA GLN A 17 -15.48 -13.37 17.75
C GLN A 17 -15.57 -12.95 19.22
N GLY A 18 -15.37 -11.65 19.46
CA GLY A 18 -15.68 -10.97 20.73
C GLY A 18 -15.19 -9.53 20.79
N HIS A 19 -14.08 -9.21 20.12
CA HIS A 19 -13.61 -7.82 19.94
C HIS A 19 -13.29 -7.58 18.48
N GLU A 20 -14.07 -6.71 17.85
CA GLU A 20 -13.81 -6.23 16.51
C GLU A 20 -12.47 -5.47 16.50
N PRO A 21 -11.42 -5.90 15.76
CA PRO A 21 -10.09 -5.29 15.86
C PRO A 21 -10.07 -3.79 15.48
N TRP A 22 -11.06 -3.30 14.73
CA TRP A 22 -11.22 -1.87 14.43
C TRP A 22 -11.72 -1.04 15.62
N THR A 23 -12.27 -1.65 16.67
CA THR A 23 -12.71 -0.91 17.88
C THR A 23 -11.54 -0.41 18.75
N LYS A 24 -10.30 -0.86 18.52
CA LYS A 24 -9.08 -0.29 19.14
C LYS A 24 -8.55 0.95 18.41
N LEU A 25 -9.19 1.40 17.33
CA LEU A 25 -8.69 2.45 16.43
C LEU A 25 -9.20 3.85 16.78
N THR A 26 -9.52 4.12 18.04
CA THR A 26 -9.96 5.46 18.45
C THR A 26 -8.80 6.43 18.30
N HIS A 27 -8.98 7.50 17.53
CA HIS A 27 -8.06 8.63 17.52
C HIS A 27 -7.90 9.21 18.95
N ARG A 28 -6.71 9.68 19.32
CA ARG A 28 -6.46 10.22 20.67
C ARG A 28 -7.29 11.48 20.95
N GLU A 29 -7.39 12.35 19.96
CA GLU A 29 -8.33 13.47 19.96
C GLU A 29 -9.73 12.97 19.58
N LYS A 30 -10.74 13.45 20.29
CA LYS A 30 -12.15 13.09 20.06
C LYS A 30 -12.89 14.30 19.51
N LEU A 31 -12.90 14.45 18.20
CA LEU A 31 -13.71 15.45 17.52
C LEU A 31 -15.08 14.84 17.15
N PRO A 32 -16.21 15.54 17.40
CA PRO A 32 -17.56 14.98 17.19
C PRO A 32 -17.82 14.45 15.77
N GLU A 33 -17.20 15.06 14.78
CA GLU A 33 -17.35 14.70 13.37
C GLU A 33 -16.51 13.48 12.98
N TRP A 34 -15.52 13.08 13.78
CA TRP A 34 -14.61 11.97 13.46
C TRP A 34 -15.20 10.62 13.85
N LEU A 35 -15.31 9.74 12.86
CA LEU A 35 -15.91 8.41 13.01
C LEU A 35 -14.87 7.33 12.73
N ALA A 36 -14.76 6.32 13.58
CA ALA A 36 -13.87 5.19 13.31
C ALA A 36 -14.30 4.48 12.01
N TYR A 37 -13.37 4.27 11.09
CA TYR A 37 -13.64 3.59 9.83
C TYR A 37 -14.04 2.13 10.09
N ASN A 38 -15.24 1.76 9.64
CA ASN A 38 -15.74 0.40 9.73
C ASN A 38 -15.91 -0.17 8.30
N PRO A 39 -15.04 -1.09 7.85
CA PRO A 39 -15.13 -1.63 6.50
C PRO A 39 -16.39 -2.45 6.23
N ARG A 40 -17.13 -2.89 7.27
CA ARG A 40 -18.39 -3.62 7.10
C ARG A 40 -19.55 -2.71 6.71
N THR A 41 -19.54 -1.46 7.16
CA THR A 41 -20.64 -0.52 6.95
C THR A 41 -20.27 0.64 6.03
N MET A 42 -18.98 0.92 5.88
CA MET A 42 -18.49 2.07 5.11
C MET A 42 -17.89 1.70 3.75
N ARG A 43 -17.60 0.41 3.47
CA ARG A 43 -17.23 0.01 2.11
C ARG A 43 -18.43 0.19 1.18
N PRO A 44 -18.23 0.71 -0.05
CA PRO A 44 -19.27 0.69 -1.07
C PRO A 44 -19.76 -0.75 -1.30
N PRO A 45 -21.04 -0.94 -1.65
CA PRO A 45 -21.53 -2.26 -2.05
C PRO A 45 -20.74 -2.78 -3.25
N PRO A 46 -20.64 -4.11 -3.43
CA PRO A 46 -20.04 -4.68 -4.62
C PRO A 46 -20.68 -4.11 -5.89
N LEU A 47 -19.86 -3.85 -6.90
CA LEU A 47 -20.35 -3.42 -8.21
C LEU A 47 -21.20 -4.53 -8.85
N SER A 48 -22.12 -4.14 -9.74
CA SER A 48 -22.91 -5.11 -10.49
C SER A 48 -22.00 -5.98 -11.37
N ARG A 49 -22.42 -7.22 -11.65
CA ARG A 49 -21.60 -8.19 -12.42
C ARG A 49 -21.21 -7.69 -13.81
N ASP A 50 -22.02 -6.83 -14.40
CA ASP A 50 -21.82 -6.32 -15.76
C ASP A 50 -20.97 -5.04 -15.78
N THR A 51 -20.67 -4.47 -14.60
CA THR A 51 -19.79 -3.30 -14.49
C THR A 51 -18.37 -3.73 -14.80
N LYS A 52 -17.82 -3.24 -15.90
CA LYS A 52 -16.37 -3.32 -16.15
C LYS A 52 -15.63 -2.54 -15.08
N CYS A 53 -14.88 -3.23 -14.24
CA CYS A 53 -14.09 -2.63 -13.18
C CYS A 53 -12.71 -3.30 -13.08
N MET A 54 -11.77 -2.60 -12.47
CA MET A 54 -10.51 -3.16 -12.02
C MET A 54 -10.36 -2.86 -10.53
N LYS A 55 -10.10 -3.90 -9.73
CA LYS A 55 -9.82 -3.81 -8.31
C LYS A 55 -8.32 -3.93 -8.07
N ILE A 56 -7.75 -2.85 -7.55
CA ILE A 56 -6.33 -2.76 -7.20
C ILE A 56 -6.19 -2.89 -5.68
N LEU A 57 -5.37 -3.83 -5.22
CA LEU A 57 -4.98 -3.96 -3.82
C LEU A 57 -3.54 -3.48 -3.65
N SER A 58 -3.28 -2.64 -2.64
CA SER A 58 -1.93 -2.22 -2.29
C SER A 58 -1.58 -2.65 -0.88
N TRP A 59 -0.39 -3.20 -0.69
CA TRP A 59 0.06 -3.67 0.61
C TRP A 59 1.58 -3.57 0.78
N ASN A 60 2.01 -2.80 1.77
CA ASN A 60 3.37 -2.88 2.29
C ASN A 60 3.47 -4.15 3.16
N VAL A 61 4.26 -5.12 2.70
CA VAL A 61 4.37 -6.44 3.34
C VAL A 61 5.50 -6.51 4.37
N ASN A 62 6.40 -5.53 4.41
CA ASN A 62 7.54 -5.48 5.32
C ASN A 62 8.30 -6.83 5.39
N GLY A 63 8.75 -7.32 4.23
CA GLY A 63 9.43 -8.60 4.07
C GLY A 63 8.50 -9.69 3.53
N LEU A 64 8.49 -9.88 2.21
CA LEU A 64 7.58 -10.84 1.57
C LEU A 64 7.89 -12.29 1.97
N HIS A 65 9.18 -12.63 2.07
CA HIS A 65 9.61 -13.97 2.45
C HIS A 65 9.03 -14.39 3.81
N ASP A 66 9.18 -13.55 4.83
CA ASP A 66 8.74 -13.86 6.19
C ASP A 66 7.22 -13.94 6.30
N VAL A 67 6.51 -13.03 5.62
CA VAL A 67 5.05 -13.06 5.55
C VAL A 67 4.57 -14.40 4.99
N VAL A 68 5.10 -14.84 3.85
CA VAL A 68 4.65 -16.07 3.17
C VAL A 68 5.06 -17.34 3.91
N THR A 69 6.28 -17.40 4.45
CA THR A 69 6.84 -18.65 5.01
C THR A 69 6.59 -18.82 6.50
N THR A 70 6.56 -17.73 7.26
CA THR A 70 6.66 -17.78 8.73
C THR A 70 5.38 -17.29 9.41
N GLN A 71 4.67 -16.33 8.81
CA GLN A 71 3.48 -15.72 9.43
C GLN A 71 2.16 -16.43 9.07
N GLY A 72 2.22 -17.57 8.36
CA GLY A 72 1.04 -18.33 7.97
C GLY A 72 0.11 -17.61 7.00
N PHE A 73 0.62 -16.58 6.31
CA PHE A 73 -0.12 -15.87 5.27
C PHE A 73 -0.26 -16.75 4.02
N SER A 74 -1.45 -16.74 3.42
CA SER A 74 -1.72 -17.41 2.14
C SER A 74 -2.19 -16.38 1.13
N ALA A 75 -1.36 -16.14 0.11
CA ALA A 75 -1.70 -15.25 -0.99
C ALA A 75 -2.91 -15.76 -1.81
N PRO A 76 -3.07 -17.09 -2.06
CA PRO A 76 -4.30 -17.62 -2.66
C PRO A 76 -5.56 -17.30 -1.84
N ASN A 77 -5.50 -17.41 -0.50
CA ASN A 77 -6.65 -17.07 0.35
C ASN A 77 -6.95 -15.58 0.32
N LEU A 78 -5.92 -14.73 0.26
CA LEU A 78 -6.10 -13.28 0.09
C LEU A 78 -6.79 -12.96 -1.24
N ALA A 79 -6.31 -13.56 -2.34
CA ALA A 79 -6.90 -13.40 -3.68
C ALA A 79 -8.35 -13.88 -3.72
N GLN A 80 -8.66 -15.03 -3.13
CA GLN A 80 -10.04 -15.53 -3.05
C GLN A 80 -10.94 -14.60 -2.23
N ARG A 81 -10.46 -14.09 -1.09
CA ARG A 81 -11.24 -13.23 -0.19
C ARG A 81 -11.49 -11.86 -0.80
N GLU A 82 -10.47 -11.25 -1.36
CA GLU A 82 -10.52 -9.86 -1.84
C GLU A 82 -10.86 -9.76 -3.32
N ASN A 83 -10.63 -10.79 -4.13
CA ASN A 83 -10.94 -10.82 -5.57
C ASN A 83 -10.45 -9.55 -6.31
N PHE A 84 -9.16 -9.24 -6.17
CA PHE A 84 -8.51 -8.10 -6.84
C PHE A 84 -7.92 -8.54 -8.19
N ASP A 85 -7.82 -7.63 -9.15
CA ASP A 85 -7.20 -7.91 -10.45
C ASP A 85 -5.68 -7.64 -10.41
N VAL A 86 -5.26 -6.67 -9.59
CA VAL A 86 -3.87 -6.24 -9.46
C VAL A 86 -3.48 -6.10 -7.98
N LEU A 87 -2.31 -6.61 -7.63
CA LEU A 87 -1.68 -6.52 -6.31
C LEU A 87 -0.37 -5.74 -6.39
N CYS A 88 -0.33 -4.58 -5.75
CA CYS A 88 0.86 -3.78 -5.55
C CYS A 88 1.48 -4.11 -4.20
N LEU A 89 2.72 -4.58 -4.20
CA LEU A 89 3.50 -4.87 -3.01
C LEU A 89 4.63 -3.84 -2.83
N GLN A 90 4.83 -3.41 -1.59
CA GLN A 90 5.94 -2.56 -1.17
C GLN A 90 6.72 -3.25 -0.04
N GLU A 91 7.99 -2.90 0.10
CA GLU A 91 8.90 -3.54 1.06
C GLU A 91 8.95 -5.05 0.90
N THR A 92 9.12 -5.52 -0.33
CA THR A 92 9.28 -6.96 -0.58
C THR A 92 10.54 -7.50 0.10
N HIS A 93 11.56 -6.66 0.26
CA HIS A 93 12.89 -6.97 0.80
C HIS A 93 13.57 -8.15 0.08
N LEU A 94 13.17 -8.44 -1.15
CA LEU A 94 13.75 -9.51 -1.96
C LEU A 94 15.00 -9.03 -2.68
N GLU A 95 15.92 -9.95 -2.91
CA GLU A 95 16.96 -9.82 -3.93
C GLU A 95 16.49 -10.45 -5.25
N GLU A 96 17.14 -10.13 -6.37
CA GLU A 96 16.76 -10.66 -7.69
C GLU A 96 16.74 -12.20 -7.73
N LYS A 97 17.70 -12.83 -7.06
CA LYS A 97 17.81 -14.29 -6.96
C LYS A 97 16.60 -14.96 -6.28
N ASP A 98 15.86 -14.20 -5.46
CA ASP A 98 14.73 -14.73 -4.69
C ASP A 98 13.41 -14.70 -5.49
N ILE A 99 13.33 -13.87 -6.54
CA ILE A 99 12.09 -13.59 -7.31
C ILE A 99 11.44 -14.88 -7.84
N GLU A 100 12.26 -15.82 -8.32
CA GLU A 100 11.79 -17.08 -8.89
C GLU A 100 10.92 -17.89 -7.90
N ASN A 101 11.15 -17.73 -6.60
CA ASN A 101 10.37 -18.39 -5.55
C ASN A 101 8.97 -17.76 -5.35
N PHE A 102 8.77 -16.52 -5.82
CA PHE A 102 7.56 -15.73 -5.57
C PHE A 102 6.78 -15.36 -6.83
N LYS A 103 7.32 -15.57 -8.03
CA LYS A 103 6.64 -15.18 -9.28
C LYS A 103 5.28 -15.84 -9.51
N ASN A 104 5.08 -17.04 -8.94
CA ASN A 104 3.83 -17.83 -9.04
C ASN A 104 3.05 -17.86 -7.71
N LEU A 105 3.17 -16.80 -6.90
CA LEU A 105 2.58 -16.75 -5.55
C LEU A 105 1.04 -16.90 -5.55
N ILE A 106 0.37 -16.51 -6.64
CA ILE A 106 -1.08 -16.58 -6.78
C ILE A 106 -1.43 -17.17 -8.15
N ALA A 107 -2.16 -18.29 -8.16
CA ALA A 107 -2.61 -18.92 -9.39
C ALA A 107 -3.54 -17.99 -10.18
N GLY A 108 -3.33 -17.90 -11.51
CA GLY A 108 -4.11 -17.05 -12.40
C GLY A 108 -3.66 -15.58 -12.47
N TYR A 109 -2.57 -15.22 -11.77
CA TYR A 109 -1.93 -13.91 -11.85
C TYR A 109 -0.58 -14.03 -12.55
N ASP A 110 -0.62 -14.35 -13.83
CA ASP A 110 0.56 -14.77 -14.60
C ASP A 110 1.53 -13.62 -14.94
N ASN A 111 1.16 -12.38 -14.63
CA ASN A 111 1.96 -11.19 -14.91
C ASN A 111 2.53 -10.65 -13.60
N SER A 112 3.82 -10.89 -13.35
CA SER A 112 4.52 -10.38 -12.16
C SER A 112 5.74 -9.54 -12.55
N TYR A 113 5.90 -8.39 -11.89
CA TYR A 113 6.97 -7.42 -12.14
C TYR A 113 7.60 -7.05 -10.81
N TRP A 114 8.93 -7.00 -10.78
CA TRP A 114 9.70 -6.90 -9.54
C TRP A 114 10.81 -5.87 -9.71
N SER A 115 10.97 -5.01 -8.70
CA SER A 115 12.06 -4.05 -8.64
C SER A 115 12.73 -4.19 -7.28
N CYS A 116 13.97 -4.68 -7.29
CA CYS A 116 14.76 -4.91 -6.09
C CYS A 116 15.73 -3.73 -5.85
N SER A 117 16.09 -3.53 -4.59
CA SER A 117 17.14 -2.58 -4.23
C SER A 117 18.51 -3.16 -4.60
N VAL A 118 19.28 -2.42 -5.41
CA VAL A 118 20.65 -2.78 -5.80
C VAL A 118 21.70 -2.06 -4.96
N SER A 119 21.36 -0.92 -4.36
CA SER A 119 22.26 -0.17 -3.46
C SER A 119 22.33 -0.79 -2.06
N ARG A 120 21.29 -1.53 -1.66
CA ARG A 120 21.23 -2.24 -0.39
C ARG A 120 20.41 -3.51 -0.55
N LEU A 121 21.05 -4.66 -0.47
CA LEU A 121 20.41 -5.97 -0.57
C LEU A 121 19.43 -6.19 0.60
N GLY A 122 18.34 -6.90 0.34
CA GLY A 122 17.33 -7.21 1.36
C GLY A 122 16.59 -5.99 1.92
N TYR A 123 16.55 -4.88 1.19
CA TYR A 123 15.93 -3.62 1.63
C TYR A 123 14.94 -3.11 0.59
N SER A 124 13.90 -2.38 1.04
CA SER A 124 12.93 -1.74 0.14
C SER A 124 12.34 -2.77 -0.84
N GLY A 125 12.28 -2.47 -2.12
CA GLY A 125 11.77 -3.35 -3.16
C GLY A 125 10.26 -3.24 -3.31
N THR A 126 9.83 -3.33 -4.55
CA THR A 126 8.42 -3.26 -4.95
C THR A 126 8.11 -4.39 -5.92
N ALA A 127 6.85 -4.80 -5.96
CA ALA A 127 6.37 -5.76 -6.93
C ALA A 127 4.93 -5.46 -7.35
N VAL A 128 4.57 -5.84 -8.56
CA VAL A 128 3.18 -5.84 -9.03
C VAL A 128 2.85 -7.21 -9.58
N ILE A 129 1.78 -7.82 -9.07
CA ILE A 129 1.26 -9.13 -9.50
C ILE A 129 -0.14 -8.91 -10.07
N SER A 130 -0.41 -9.35 -11.29
CA SER A 130 -1.60 -8.96 -12.07
C SER A 130 -2.18 -10.10 -12.88
N GLN A 131 -3.51 -10.22 -12.88
CA GLN A 131 -4.25 -11.06 -13.84
C GLN A 131 -4.24 -10.43 -15.24
N VAL A 132 -4.24 -9.10 -15.30
CA VAL A 132 -4.31 -8.34 -16.54
C VAL A 132 -2.90 -7.99 -17.00
N LYS A 133 -2.57 -8.36 -18.24
CA LYS A 133 -1.29 -8.01 -18.85
C LYS A 133 -1.26 -6.50 -19.18
N PRO A 134 -0.30 -5.73 -18.65
CA PRO A 134 -0.11 -4.33 -19.04
C PRO A 134 0.45 -4.22 -20.47
N ILE A 135 0.25 -3.07 -21.08
CA ILE A 135 0.83 -2.68 -22.39
C ILE A 135 2.35 -2.53 -22.26
N SER A 136 2.78 -1.84 -21.21
CA SER A 136 4.19 -1.56 -20.94
C SER A 136 4.46 -1.53 -19.44
N VAL A 137 5.73 -1.77 -19.08
CA VAL A 137 6.20 -1.73 -17.70
C VAL A 137 7.48 -0.92 -17.64
N GLN A 138 7.58 -0.02 -16.66
CA GLN A 138 8.74 0.81 -16.40
C GLN A 138 9.17 0.66 -14.94
N TYR A 139 10.47 0.69 -14.70
CA TYR A 139 11.06 0.59 -13.37
C TYR A 139 11.77 1.89 -13.02
N GLY A 140 11.52 2.41 -11.82
CA GLY A 140 12.08 3.68 -11.38
C GLY A 140 11.40 4.91 -11.98
N LEU A 141 12.03 6.07 -11.78
CA LEU A 141 11.60 7.39 -12.26
C LEU A 141 12.36 7.83 -13.51
N GLY A 142 13.35 7.07 -13.95
CA GLY A 142 14.30 7.46 -14.99
C GLY A 142 15.36 8.45 -14.48
N ILE A 143 15.61 8.46 -13.16
CA ILE A 143 16.57 9.33 -12.48
C ILE A 143 17.52 8.42 -11.71
N PRO A 144 18.79 8.27 -12.14
CA PRO A 144 19.72 7.30 -11.54
C PRO A 144 19.80 7.38 -10.02
N GLU A 145 19.84 8.59 -9.46
CA GLU A 145 19.91 8.85 -8.01
C GLU A 145 18.69 8.36 -7.21
N HIS A 146 17.59 7.99 -7.88
CA HIS A 146 16.35 7.54 -7.27
C HIS A 146 16.05 6.05 -7.55
N ASP A 147 16.73 5.47 -8.54
CA ASP A 147 16.33 4.19 -9.13
C ASP A 147 17.12 2.99 -8.59
N HIS A 148 18.00 3.20 -7.62
CA HIS A 148 18.81 2.14 -7.02
C HIS A 148 18.15 1.40 -5.84
N GLU A 149 17.02 1.91 -5.32
CA GLU A 149 16.36 1.36 -4.12
C GLU A 149 15.07 0.56 -4.44
N GLY A 150 14.77 0.30 -5.72
CA GLY A 150 13.64 -0.54 -6.14
C GLY A 150 12.26 -0.01 -5.73
N ARG A 151 12.08 1.32 -5.79
CA ARG A 151 10.96 2.03 -5.15
C ARG A 151 9.71 2.21 -6.00
N VAL A 152 9.81 2.08 -7.32
CA VAL A 152 8.71 2.42 -8.23
C VAL A 152 8.63 1.41 -9.36
N ILE A 153 7.40 0.96 -9.63
CA ILE A 153 7.03 0.22 -10.83
C ILE A 153 5.80 0.90 -11.43
N THR A 154 5.87 1.21 -12.72
CA THR A 154 4.76 1.78 -13.47
C THR A 154 4.27 0.78 -14.51
N LEU A 155 2.99 0.42 -14.43
CA LEU A 155 2.29 -0.39 -15.43
C LEU A 155 1.39 0.52 -16.26
N GLU A 156 1.46 0.37 -17.58
CA GLU A 156 0.52 1.01 -18.49
C GLU A 156 -0.62 0.07 -18.85
N PHE A 157 -1.86 0.50 -18.67
CA PHE A 157 -3.06 -0.17 -19.18
C PHE A 157 -3.72 0.70 -20.25
N ASP A 158 -4.77 0.18 -20.91
CA ASP A 158 -5.48 0.91 -21.97
C ASP A 158 -6.01 2.26 -21.47
N GLY A 159 -6.61 2.29 -20.27
CA GLY A 159 -7.28 3.48 -19.74
C GLY A 159 -6.47 4.34 -18.78
N PHE A 160 -5.36 3.85 -18.23
CA PHE A 160 -4.62 4.56 -17.17
C PHE A 160 -3.21 3.98 -16.95
N TYR A 161 -2.35 4.72 -16.26
CA TYR A 161 -1.13 4.21 -15.64
C TYR A 161 -1.35 3.86 -14.18
N LEU A 162 -0.88 2.69 -13.76
CA LEU A 162 -0.75 2.31 -12.36
C LEU A 162 0.70 2.47 -11.91
N VAL A 163 0.93 3.35 -10.94
CA VAL A 163 2.25 3.54 -10.32
C VAL A 163 2.23 2.91 -8.93
N ASN A 164 2.92 1.79 -8.77
CA ASN A 164 3.22 1.22 -7.47
C ASN A 164 4.45 1.92 -6.86
N ALA A 165 4.28 2.61 -5.73
CA ALA A 165 5.35 3.39 -5.12
C ALA A 165 5.59 3.03 -3.65
N TYR A 166 6.87 2.87 -3.30
CA TYR A 166 7.36 2.86 -1.93
C TYR A 166 8.23 4.10 -1.70
N VAL A 167 7.61 5.17 -1.20
CA VAL A 167 8.25 6.46 -1.03
C VAL A 167 9.26 6.40 0.13
N PRO A 168 10.47 7.01 0.01
CA PRO A 168 11.48 7.00 1.06
C PRO A 168 10.95 7.53 2.39
N ASN A 169 11.11 6.75 3.45
CA ASN A 169 10.93 7.24 4.81
C ASN A 169 12.04 8.25 5.17
N SER A 170 11.69 9.34 5.87
CA SER A 170 12.66 10.35 6.34
C SER A 170 13.68 9.82 7.35
N GLY A 171 13.48 8.61 7.85
CA GLY A 171 14.43 7.85 8.64
C GLY A 171 14.49 8.27 10.10
N ARG A 172 15.20 7.46 10.90
CA ARG A 172 15.47 7.77 12.30
C ARG A 172 16.21 9.10 12.40
N PHE A 173 15.79 9.94 13.34
CA PHE A 173 16.31 11.30 13.53
C PHE A 173 16.18 12.19 12.28
N LEU A 174 15.24 11.88 11.38
CA LEU A 174 14.95 12.67 10.18
C LEU A 174 16.14 12.84 9.22
N ARG A 175 17.11 11.91 9.27
CA ARG A 175 18.36 11.98 8.48
C ARG A 175 18.17 12.02 6.95
N ARG A 176 17.02 11.56 6.45
CA ARG A 176 16.66 11.60 5.02
C ARG A 176 15.58 12.63 4.70
N LEU A 177 15.15 13.44 5.66
CA LEU A 177 14.05 14.40 5.45
C LEU A 177 14.36 15.35 4.29
N THR A 178 15.55 15.97 4.27
CA THR A 178 15.98 16.87 3.20
C THR A 178 15.92 16.18 1.83
N TYR A 179 16.46 14.96 1.71
CA TYR A 179 16.38 14.18 0.47
C TYR A 179 14.93 13.89 0.07
N ARG A 180 14.08 13.52 1.04
CA ARG A 180 12.67 13.23 0.83
C ARG A 180 11.93 14.44 0.25
N VAL A 181 12.03 15.60 0.90
CA VAL A 181 11.20 16.78 0.54
C VAL A 181 11.78 17.62 -0.60
N ASN A 182 13.12 17.70 -0.73
CA ASN A 182 13.75 18.57 -1.73
C ASN A 182 14.14 17.85 -3.02
N ASN A 183 14.24 16.52 -3.01
CA ASN A 183 14.65 15.75 -4.18
C ASN A 183 13.57 14.75 -4.60
N TRP A 184 13.26 13.79 -3.73
CA TRP A 184 12.37 12.69 -4.09
C TRP A 184 10.95 13.17 -4.44
N ASP A 185 10.27 13.90 -3.53
CA ASP A 185 8.87 14.27 -3.72
C ASP A 185 8.64 15.13 -4.98
N PRO A 186 9.45 16.17 -5.26
CA PRO A 186 9.34 16.94 -6.52
C PRO A 186 9.58 16.09 -7.77
N CYS A 187 10.60 15.22 -7.75
CA CYS A 187 10.91 14.35 -8.88
C CYS A 187 9.80 13.32 -9.15
N PHE A 188 9.30 12.67 -8.09
CA PHE A 188 8.18 11.74 -8.18
C PHE A 188 6.94 12.43 -8.74
N SER A 189 6.59 13.59 -8.19
CA SER A 189 5.47 14.39 -8.66
C SER A 189 5.57 14.79 -10.13
N ASN A 190 6.75 15.25 -10.57
CA ASN A 190 6.98 15.57 -11.98
C ASN A 190 6.85 14.36 -12.88
N TYR A 191 7.36 13.19 -12.47
CA TYR A 191 7.17 11.94 -13.19
C TYR A 191 5.68 11.61 -13.39
N LEU A 192 4.88 11.69 -12.32
CA LEU A 192 3.43 11.46 -12.42
C LEU A 192 2.74 12.44 -13.38
N LYS A 193 3.10 13.73 -13.35
CA LYS A 193 2.52 14.74 -14.26
C LYS A 193 2.98 14.56 -15.71
N ILE A 194 4.12 13.92 -15.96
CA ILE A 194 4.53 13.55 -17.32
C ILE A 194 3.63 12.43 -17.84
N LEU A 195 3.40 11.38 -17.05
CA LEU A 195 2.47 10.29 -17.40
C LEU A 195 1.04 10.79 -17.63
N GLU A 196 0.58 11.71 -16.78
CA GLU A 196 -0.78 12.27 -16.86
C GLU A 196 -1.07 12.99 -18.20
N LYS A 197 -0.04 13.41 -18.94
CA LYS A 197 -0.20 14.01 -20.27
C LYS A 197 -0.78 13.04 -21.30
N SER A 198 -0.58 11.73 -21.13
CA SER A 198 -1.08 10.71 -22.05
C SER A 198 -2.30 9.97 -21.52
N LYS A 199 -2.31 9.57 -20.23
CA LYS A 199 -3.41 8.84 -19.61
C LYS A 199 -3.58 9.22 -18.13
N PRO A 200 -4.79 9.07 -17.55
CA PRO A 200 -4.99 9.16 -16.11
C PRO A 200 -3.97 8.32 -15.33
N VAL A 201 -3.56 8.80 -14.16
CA VAL A 201 -2.56 8.12 -13.31
C VAL A 201 -3.18 7.75 -11.98
N ILE A 202 -3.03 6.48 -11.61
CA ILE A 202 -3.37 5.95 -10.28
C ILE A 202 -2.06 5.66 -9.56
N VAL A 203 -1.87 6.27 -8.40
CA VAL A 203 -0.77 5.92 -7.50
C VAL A 203 -1.30 5.01 -6.41
N ALA A 204 -0.68 3.85 -6.28
CA ALA A 204 -0.93 2.89 -5.20
C ALA A 204 0.38 2.67 -4.45
N GLY A 205 0.33 2.58 -3.13
CA GLY A 205 1.52 2.23 -2.35
C GLY A 205 1.57 2.83 -0.97
N ASP A 206 2.79 2.84 -0.44
CA ASP A 206 3.13 3.45 0.83
C ASP A 206 3.87 4.76 0.58
N LEU A 207 3.16 5.86 0.81
CA LEU A 207 3.66 7.22 0.60
C LEU A 207 4.44 7.75 1.81
N ASN A 208 4.57 6.98 2.88
CA ASN A 208 5.31 7.36 4.09
C ASN A 208 4.93 8.76 4.60
N CYS A 209 3.64 9.11 4.60
CA CYS A 209 3.14 10.39 5.10
C CYS A 209 1.67 10.25 5.51
N ALA A 210 1.36 10.57 6.77
CA ALA A 210 0.00 10.84 7.23
C ALA A 210 -0.29 12.34 6.97
N ARG A 211 -1.23 12.63 6.08
CA ARG A 211 -1.39 13.98 5.51
C ARG A 211 -2.00 14.98 6.50
N GLN A 212 -3.02 14.55 7.23
CA GLN A 212 -3.80 15.37 8.15
C GLN A 212 -3.80 14.76 9.56
N SER A 213 -4.18 15.54 10.57
CA SER A 213 -4.26 15.05 11.94
C SER A 213 -5.14 13.79 12.07
N ILE A 214 -6.27 13.72 11.34
CA ILE A 214 -7.16 12.55 11.33
C ILE A 214 -6.47 11.25 10.84
N ASP A 215 -5.37 11.37 10.10
CA ASP A 215 -4.63 10.24 9.51
C ASP A 215 -3.62 9.61 10.49
N ILE A 216 -3.44 10.16 11.69
CA ILE A 216 -2.47 9.64 12.67
C ILE A 216 -3.02 9.67 14.09
N HIS A 217 -2.88 8.57 14.82
CA HIS A 217 -3.53 8.40 16.14
C HIS A 217 -3.25 9.51 17.19
N ASN A 218 -2.06 10.12 17.22
CA ASN A 218 -1.67 11.11 18.23
C ASN A 218 -0.85 12.26 17.61
N PRO A 219 -1.49 13.15 16.83
CA PRO A 219 -0.82 14.15 16.00
C PRO A 219 0.15 15.06 16.79
N PRO A 220 -0.21 15.62 17.96
CA PRO A 220 0.68 16.53 18.70
C PRO A 220 2.01 15.89 19.11
N ALA A 221 2.02 14.56 19.33
CA ALA A 221 3.24 13.83 19.71
C ALA A 221 4.08 13.39 18.51
N LYS A 222 3.62 13.61 17.27
CA LYS A 222 4.20 13.03 16.06
C LYS A 222 4.74 14.05 15.06
N THR A 223 4.54 15.34 15.30
CA THR A 223 5.00 16.43 14.40
C THR A 223 6.52 16.48 14.17
N LYS A 224 7.32 15.78 15.00
CA LYS A 224 8.78 15.63 14.84
C LYS A 224 9.21 14.21 14.46
N SER A 225 8.26 13.36 14.06
CA SER A 225 8.51 11.98 13.66
C SER A 225 8.37 11.84 12.14
N ALA A 226 9.22 11.01 11.53
CA ALA A 226 9.09 10.65 10.12
C ALA A 226 7.69 10.08 9.85
N GLY A 227 7.12 10.46 8.71
CA GLY A 227 5.74 10.20 8.31
C GLY A 227 4.71 11.22 8.81
N PHE A 228 5.10 12.21 9.62
CA PHE A 228 4.18 13.25 10.09
C PHE A 228 4.87 14.59 10.39
N THR A 229 6.07 14.85 9.83
CA THR A 229 6.67 16.18 9.98
C THR A 229 5.87 17.23 9.22
N ILE A 230 6.06 18.50 9.58
CA ILE A 230 5.43 19.61 8.86
C ILE A 230 5.90 19.60 7.41
N GLU A 231 7.20 19.43 7.19
CA GLU A 231 7.84 19.43 5.89
C GLU A 231 7.34 18.29 4.98
N GLU A 232 7.15 17.08 5.51
CA GLU A 232 6.59 15.96 4.73
C GLU A 232 5.14 16.25 4.29
N ARG A 233 4.35 16.86 5.17
CA ARG A 233 2.93 17.17 4.91
C ARG A 233 2.78 18.34 3.94
N GLU A 234 3.60 19.38 4.08
CA GLU A 234 3.67 20.51 3.14
C GLU A 234 4.19 20.05 1.77
N SER A 235 5.18 19.16 1.76
CA SER A 235 5.66 18.53 0.53
C SER A 235 4.57 17.70 -0.14
N PHE A 236 3.83 16.88 0.61
CA PHE A 236 2.69 16.12 0.09
C PHE A 236 1.64 17.06 -0.52
N GLU A 237 1.29 18.13 0.18
CA GLU A 237 0.31 19.10 -0.29
C GLU A 237 0.77 19.80 -1.58
N THR A 238 2.03 20.23 -1.62
CA THR A 238 2.63 20.91 -2.78
C THR A 238 2.76 19.99 -3.98
N ASN A 239 3.25 18.77 -3.75
CA ASN A 239 3.67 17.84 -4.81
C ASN A 239 2.54 16.90 -5.27
N LEU A 240 1.45 16.74 -4.51
CA LEU A 240 0.33 15.89 -4.92
C LEU A 240 -1.01 16.65 -4.92
N SER A 241 -1.50 17.06 -3.75
CA SER A 241 -2.84 17.66 -3.62
C SER A 241 -3.01 18.90 -4.52
N SER A 242 -2.10 19.86 -4.41
CA SER A 242 -2.12 21.12 -5.15
C SER A 242 -1.86 20.94 -6.66
N ARG A 243 -1.39 19.76 -7.07
CA ARG A 243 -1.18 19.40 -8.48
C ARG A 243 -2.32 18.59 -9.08
N GLY A 244 -3.44 18.46 -8.36
CA GLY A 244 -4.68 17.86 -8.84
C GLY A 244 -4.85 16.38 -8.51
N PHE A 245 -3.93 15.75 -7.78
CA PHE A 245 -4.12 14.37 -7.32
C PHE A 245 -5.17 14.31 -6.22
N VAL A 246 -6.03 13.28 -6.28
CA VAL A 246 -7.12 13.07 -5.34
C VAL A 246 -6.83 11.86 -4.47
N ASP A 247 -6.80 12.07 -3.15
CA ASP A 247 -6.85 10.98 -2.17
C ASP A 247 -8.24 10.33 -2.21
N THR A 248 -8.32 9.12 -2.74
CA THR A 248 -9.57 8.39 -2.97
C THR A 248 -10.27 8.02 -1.67
N PHE A 249 -9.52 7.63 -0.63
CA PHE A 249 -10.07 7.29 0.67
C PHE A 249 -10.67 8.54 1.32
N ARG A 250 -9.92 9.63 1.37
CA ARG A 250 -10.39 10.87 2.00
C ARG A 250 -11.53 11.52 1.22
N LYS A 251 -11.58 11.35 -0.12
CA LYS A 251 -12.71 11.80 -0.96
C LYS A 251 -14.01 11.06 -0.63
N GLN A 252 -13.95 9.75 -0.39
CA GLN A 252 -15.12 8.91 -0.08
C GLN A 252 -15.49 8.96 1.41
N HIS A 253 -14.50 9.15 2.28
CA HIS A 253 -14.64 9.07 3.72
C HIS A 253 -13.96 10.26 4.42
N PRO A 254 -14.45 11.51 4.19
CA PRO A 254 -13.77 12.73 4.65
C PRO A 254 -13.52 12.73 6.15
N ASN A 255 -14.48 12.24 6.93
CA ASN A 255 -14.44 12.27 8.40
C ASN A 255 -14.09 10.93 9.05
N ALA A 256 -13.64 9.94 8.26
CA ALA A 256 -13.31 8.63 8.82
C ALA A 256 -11.88 8.61 9.39
N VAL A 257 -11.76 8.16 10.63
CA VAL A 257 -10.48 7.79 11.26
C VAL A 257 -10.14 6.37 10.80
N GLY A 258 -9.14 6.24 9.95
CA GLY A 258 -8.67 4.96 9.42
C GLY A 258 -7.15 4.98 9.30
N TYR A 259 -6.51 3.87 9.66
CA TYR A 259 -5.06 3.73 9.61
C TYR A 259 -4.68 2.47 8.81
N THR A 260 -3.51 2.49 8.20
CA THR A 260 -2.96 1.38 7.41
C THR A 260 -1.67 0.81 8.01
N PHE A 261 -1.12 1.45 9.04
CA PHE A 261 0.13 1.06 9.69
C PHE A 261 0.02 1.14 11.21
N TRP A 262 0.61 0.14 11.87
CA TRP A 262 0.81 0.12 13.32
C TRP A 262 2.24 -0.29 13.61
N LYS A 263 2.90 0.47 14.47
CA LYS A 263 4.18 0.04 15.02
C LYS A 263 3.93 -1.19 15.91
N THR A 264 4.57 -2.31 15.63
CA THR A 264 4.62 -3.42 16.58
C THR A 264 5.39 -2.95 17.81
N ASN A 265 4.77 -3.05 18.99
CA ASN A 265 5.51 -2.90 20.24
C ASN A 265 6.52 -4.05 20.26
N GLY A 266 7.81 -3.72 20.29
CA GLY A 266 8.79 -4.62 20.88
C GLY A 266 8.57 -4.70 22.38
#